data_AF-A0A819RR07-F1
#
_entry.id   AF-A0A819RR07-F1
#
_cell.length_a   1.000
_cell.length_b   1.000
_cell.length_c   1.000
_cell.angle_alpha   90.00
_cell.angle_beta   90.00
_cell.angle_gamma   90.00
#
_symmetry.space_group_name_H-M   'P 1'
#
loop_
_entity.id
_entity.type
_entity.pdbx_description
1 polymer ?
#
loop_
_entity_poly.entity_id
_entity_poly.type
_entity_poly.pdbx_seq_one_letter_code
_entity_poly.pdbx_strand_id
1 'polypeptide(L)'
;MNSSYYLDRNYLKLSIIPLNSYETIYEEKATYIWSAFISDLGGQSGLWLGISALSIFNLIEYLQRKSQIIRLKRKAMAQVHSCETESISNKKY
;
A
#
# COMPACT_ATOMS: atom_id res chain seq x y z
N MET A 1 20.02 -82.67 7.39
CA MET A 1 19.07 -82.05 6.44
C MET A 1 17.82 -81.65 7.20
N ASN A 2 17.20 -80.55 6.79
CA ASN A 2 15.91 -79.99 7.22
C ASN A 2 16.03 -78.96 8.37
N SER A 3 16.43 -77.72 8.08
CA SER A 3 15.71 -76.67 7.34
C SER A 3 14.57 -76.06 8.17
N SER A 4 14.84 -74.88 8.74
CA SER A 4 14.07 -73.65 8.55
C SER A 4 12.53 -73.65 8.65
N TYR A 5 11.94 -73.95 9.82
CA TYR A 5 10.48 -73.76 10.01
C TYR A 5 10.05 -73.16 11.37
N TYR A 6 10.77 -72.15 11.89
CA TYR A 6 10.39 -71.47 13.15
C TYR A 6 10.02 -69.99 13.03
N LEU A 7 9.86 -69.45 11.82
CA LEU A 7 9.48 -68.04 11.62
C LEU A 7 7.99 -67.88 11.27
N ASP A 8 7.10 -68.60 11.94
CA ASP A 8 5.69 -68.66 11.50
C ASP A 8 4.66 -68.46 12.61
N ARG A 9 4.97 -67.64 13.63
CA ARG A 9 3.92 -67.11 14.50
C ARG A 9 4.17 -65.66 14.87
N ASN A 10 3.23 -64.83 14.42
CA ASN A 10 2.99 -63.46 14.83
C ASN A 10 3.79 -62.36 14.10
N TYR A 11 3.65 -62.30 12.78
CA TYR A 11 3.92 -61.06 12.05
C TYR A 11 2.67 -60.62 11.29
N LEU A 12 2.35 -59.34 11.38
CA LEU A 12 1.18 -58.73 10.78
C LEU A 12 1.69 -57.74 9.73
N LYS A 13 1.56 -58.12 8.46
CA LYS A 13 1.97 -57.28 7.33
C LYS A 13 0.82 -56.34 6.98
N LEU A 14 0.93 -55.10 7.44
CA LEU A 14 0.00 -54.03 7.10
C LEU A 14 0.54 -53.24 5.91
N SER A 15 -0.11 -53.35 4.75
CA SER A 15 0.18 -52.49 3.59
C SER A 15 -0.87 -51.39 3.50
N ILE A 16 -0.48 -50.17 3.87
CA ILE A 16 -1.34 -48.99 3.74
C ILE A 16 -1.10 -48.43 2.33
N ILE A 17 -2.13 -48.51 1.47
CA ILE A 17 -2.12 -47.90 0.14
C ILE A 17 -2.98 -46.63 0.25
N PRO A 18 -2.41 -45.42 0.10
CA PRO A 18 -3.21 -44.21 0.06
C PRO A 18 -4.09 -44.25 -1.20
N LEU A 19 -5.41 -44.26 -1.01
CA LEU A 19 -6.40 -44.33 -2.09
C LEU A 19 -6.41 -43.05 -2.96
N ASN A 20 -5.88 -41.94 -2.42
CA ASN A 20 -5.70 -40.67 -3.10
C ASN A 20 -4.46 -39.95 -2.56
N SER A 21 -3.63 -39.45 -3.47
CA SER A 21 -2.40 -38.69 -3.17
C SER A 21 -2.62 -37.18 -3.22
N TYR A 22 -3.85 -36.70 -3.05
CA TYR A 22 -4.13 -35.28 -3.02
C TYR A 22 -3.96 -34.79 -1.58
N GLU A 23 -2.72 -34.51 -1.20
CA GLU A 23 -2.51 -33.60 -0.08
C GLU A 23 -3.00 -32.23 -0.54
N THR A 24 -4.14 -31.79 0.00
CA THR A 24 -4.52 -30.39 -0.07
C THR A 24 -3.50 -29.62 0.74
N ILE A 25 -2.48 -29.10 0.06
CA ILE A 25 -1.51 -28.18 0.64
C ILE A 25 -2.31 -26.97 1.12
N TYR A 26 -2.45 -26.84 2.44
CA TYR A 26 -3.07 -25.68 3.07
C TYR A 26 -2.09 -24.52 2.95
N GLU A 27 -2.25 -23.75 1.88
CA GLU A 27 -1.50 -22.52 1.70
C GLU A 27 -2.22 -21.41 2.47
N GLU A 28 -1.62 -20.92 3.56
CA GLU A 28 -2.12 -19.74 4.27
C GLU A 28 -2.00 -18.52 3.36
N LYS A 29 -3.08 -18.20 2.65
CA LYS A 29 -3.18 -16.96 1.88
C LYS A 29 -3.61 -15.85 2.82
N ALA A 30 -2.86 -14.76 2.81
CA ALA A 30 -3.28 -13.55 3.49
C ALA A 30 -4.66 -13.13 2.95
N THR A 31 -5.69 -13.25 3.79
CA THR A 31 -7.07 -12.88 3.44
C THR A 31 -7.19 -11.40 3.07
N TYR A 32 -6.27 -10.57 3.57
CA TYR A 32 -6.23 -9.14 3.31
C TYR A 32 -4.91 -8.72 2.67
N ILE A 33 -4.99 -8.36 1.39
CA ILE A 33 -3.86 -7.90 0.58
C ILE A 33 -3.98 -6.38 0.46
N TRP A 34 -2.86 -5.68 0.26
CA TRP A 34 -2.84 -4.23 -0.01
C TRP A 34 -3.81 -3.78 -1.10
N SER A 35 -4.09 -4.63 -2.09
CA SER A 35 -5.11 -4.37 -3.11
C SER A 35 -6.52 -4.29 -2.53
N ALA A 36 -6.88 -5.15 -1.57
CA ALA A 36 -8.16 -5.11 -0.87
C ALA A 36 -8.28 -3.82 -0.04
N PHE A 37 -7.20 -3.41 0.62
CA PHE A 37 -7.16 -2.14 1.36
C PHE A 37 -7.43 -0.91 0.49
N ILE A 38 -6.75 -0.82 -0.65
CA ILE A 38 -6.95 0.30 -1.59
C ILE A 38 -8.37 0.26 -2.19
N SER A 39 -8.89 -0.93 -2.46
CA SER A 39 -10.26 -1.13 -2.96
C SER A 39 -11.31 -0.66 -1.95
N ASP A 40 -11.17 -1.02 -0.68
CA ASP A 40 -12.10 -0.64 0.39
C ASP A 40 -12.09 0.87 0.63
N LEU A 41 -10.89 1.48 0.66
CA LEU A 41 -10.74 2.93 0.77
C LEU A 41 -11.36 3.65 -0.41
N GLY A 42 -11.10 3.20 -1.65
CA GLY A 42 -11.69 3.78 -2.86
C GLY A 42 -13.22 3.65 -2.89
N GLY A 43 -13.74 2.48 -2.51
CA GLY A 43 -15.17 2.22 -2.45
C GLY A 43 -15.89 3.07 -1.40
N GLN A 44 -15.38 3.12 -0.16
CA GLN A 44 -16.00 3.91 0.91
C GLN A 44 -15.83 5.41 0.69
N SER A 45 -14.64 5.87 0.28
CA SER A 45 -14.40 7.29 0.00
C SER A 45 -15.18 7.79 -1.21
N GLY A 46 -15.31 6.97 -2.25
CA GLY A 46 -16.13 7.25 -3.42
C GLY A 46 -17.63 7.28 -3.10
N LEU A 47 -18.11 6.38 -2.24
CA LEU A 47 -19.51 6.32 -1.80
C LEU A 47 -19.89 7.52 -0.90
N TRP A 48 -19.05 7.88 0.07
CA TRP A 48 -19.37 8.89 1.09
C TRP A 48 -19.14 10.33 0.62
N LEU A 49 -18.06 10.58 -0.11
CA LEU A 49 -17.68 11.94 -0.51
C LEU A 49 -18.03 12.23 -1.97
N GLY A 50 -18.47 11.23 -2.74
CA GLY A 50 -18.58 11.33 -4.19
C GLY A 50 -17.22 11.62 -4.86
N ILE A 51 -16.11 11.37 -4.16
CA ILE A 51 -14.75 11.61 -4.67
C ILE A 51 -14.47 10.52 -5.70
N SER A 52 -14.68 10.85 -6.96
CA SER A 52 -14.17 10.08 -8.08
C SER A 52 -12.67 10.35 -8.26
N ALA A 53 -11.96 9.46 -8.95
CA ALA A 53 -10.55 9.66 -9.30
C ALA A 53 -10.29 11.01 -10.00
N LEU A 54 -11.28 11.50 -10.75
CA LEU A 54 -11.26 12.81 -11.40
C LEU A 54 -11.26 13.98 -10.41
N SER A 55 -11.97 13.84 -9.28
CA SER A 55 -11.98 14.84 -8.20
C SER A 55 -10.62 14.94 -7.51
N ILE A 56 -9.94 13.80 -7.31
CA ILE A 56 -8.56 13.78 -6.78
C ILE A 56 -7.60 14.48 -7.73
N PHE A 57 -7.73 14.20 -9.04
CA PHE A 57 -6.89 14.83 -10.06
C PHE A 57 -7.07 16.36 -10.09
N ASN A 58 -8.33 16.81 -10.07
CA ASN A 58 -8.66 18.24 -9.99
C ASN A 58 -8.13 18.90 -8.71
N LEU A 59 -8.15 18.20 -7.58
CA LEU A 59 -7.59 18.69 -6.31
C LEU A 59 -6.08 18.87 -6.40
N ILE A 60 -5.36 17.91 -7.01
CA ILE A 60 -3.92 17.96 -7.19
C ILE A 60 -3.54 19.16 -8.08
N GLU A 61 -4.22 19.34 -9.22
CA GLU A 61 -3.98 20.48 -10.12
C GLU A 61 -4.23 21.82 -9.41
N TYR A 62 -5.32 21.91 -8.65
CA TYR A 62 -5.64 23.11 -7.89
C TYR A 62 -4.56 23.44 -6.84
N LEU A 63 -4.10 22.44 -6.09
CA LEU A 63 -3.04 22.58 -5.09
C LEU A 63 -1.72 22.99 -5.73
N GLN A 64 -1.33 22.37 -6.84
CA GLN A 64 -0.14 22.74 -7.59
C GLN A 64 -0.20 24.20 -8.04
N ARG A 65 -1.31 24.61 -8.66
CA ARG A 65 -1.51 25.99 -9.13
C ARG A 65 -1.49 27.00 -7.99
N LYS A 66 -2.20 26.73 -6.88
CA LYS A 66 -2.18 27.62 -5.71
C LYS A 66 -0.79 27.71 -5.08
N SER A 67 -0.05 26.60 -5.00
CA SER A 67 1.31 26.60 -4.44
C SER A 67 2.24 27.55 -5.23
N GLN A 68 2.12 27.56 -6.56
CA GLN A 68 2.91 28.44 -7.42
C GLN A 68 2.53 29.91 -7.21
N ILE A 69 1.23 30.23 -7.17
CA ILE A 69 0.76 31.60 -6.92
C ILE A 69 1.23 32.11 -5.55
N ILE A 70 1.15 31.27 -4.51
CA ILE A 70 1.62 31.63 -3.17
C ILE A 70 3.13 31.89 -3.17
N ARG A 71 3.91 31.05 -3.88
CA ARG A 71 5.36 31.24 -4.03
C ARG A 71 5.70 32.57 -4.72
N LEU A 72 4.97 32.94 -5.77
CA LEU A 72 5.18 34.20 -6.50
C LEU A 72 4.82 35.41 -5.64
N LYS A 73 3.69 35.39 -4.94
CA LYS A 73 3.31 36.47 -4.00
C LYS A 73 4.34 36.65 -2.88
N ARG A 74 4.88 35.55 -2.34
CA ARG A 74 5.94 35.61 -1.33
C ARG A 74 7.22 36.27 -1.86
N LYS A 75 7.62 35.98 -3.10
CA LYS A 75 8.78 36.64 -3.74
C LYS A 75 8.56 38.15 -3.96
N ALA A 76 7.37 38.53 -4.42
CA ALA A 76 7.03 39.94 -4.63
C ALA A 76 7.02 40.74 -3.31
N MET A 77 6.44 40.18 -2.24
CA MET A 77 6.44 40.82 -0.92
C MET A 77 7.85 40.95 -0.32
N ALA A 78 8.73 39.97 -0.55
CA ALA A 78 10.13 40.06 -0.11
C ALA A 78 10.91 41.19 -0.83
N GLN A 79 10.63 41.43 -2.11
CA GLN A 79 11.25 42.51 -2.88
C GLN A 79 10.75 43.90 -2.42
N VAL A 80 9.45 44.04 -2.15
CA VAL A 80 8.87 45.29 -1.62
C VAL A 80 9.51 45.66 -0.28
N HIS A 81 9.68 44.68 0.61
CA HIS A 81 10.28 44.90 1.92
C HIS A 81 11.75 45.35 1.86
N SER A 82 12.48 44.99 0.78
CA SER A 82 13.87 45.42 0.56
C SER A 82 13.95 46.87 0.04
N CYS A 83 13.00 47.27 -0.80
CA CYS A 83 12.92 48.62 -1.36
C CYS A 83 12.48 49.65 -0.30
N GLU A 84 11.56 49.26 0.59
CA GLU A 84 11.08 50.11 1.68
C GLU A 84 12.21 50.42 2.68
N THR A 85 13.06 49.44 3.00
CA THR A 85 14.22 49.66 3.89
C THR A 85 15.29 50.58 3.31
N GLU A 86 15.52 50.56 1.98
CA GLU A 86 16.46 51.48 1.33
C GLU A 86 15.91 52.92 1.30
N SER A 87 14.60 53.09 1.08
CA SER A 87 13.96 54.42 1.04
C SER A 87 14.00 55.15 2.39
N ILE A 88 13.88 54.43 3.50
CA ILE A 88 13.94 54.99 4.86
C ILE A 88 15.37 55.38 5.24
N SER A 89 16.38 54.64 4.76
CA SER A 89 17.78 54.97 4.98
C SER A 89 18.22 56.22 4.23
N ASN A 90 17.70 56.43 3.00
CA ASN A 90 18.08 57.58 2.17
C ASN A 90 17.52 58.90 2.73
N LYS A 91 16.34 58.88 3.37
CA LYS A 91 15.67 60.06 3.95
C LYS A 91 16.30 60.58 5.25
N LYS A 92 17.28 59.87 5.80
CA LYS A 92 17.91 60.17 7.11
C LYS A 92 19.23 60.94 7.00
N TYR A 93 19.66 61.28 5.78
CA TYR A 93 20.83 62.08 5.48
C TYR A 93 20.42 63.41 4.84
#